data_AF-A0A3B8T2R8-F1
#
_entry.id   AF-A0A3B8T2R8-F1
#
_cell.length_a   1.000
_cell.length_b   1.000
_cell.length_c   1.000
_cell.angle_alpha   90.00
_cell.angle_beta   90.00
_cell.angle_gamma   90.00
#
_symmetry.space_group_name_H-M   'P 1'
#
loop_
_entity.id
_entity.type
_entity.pdbx_description
1 polymer ?
#
loop_
_entity_poly.entity_id
_entity_poly.type
_entity_poly.pdbx_seq_one_letter_code
_entity_poly.pdbx_strand_id
1 'polypeptide(L)'
;MNLIQKSIIGGLVLTACMACSPVPSPSNVAAHNDAKSVSNAPLTVADARDFLAKVEADIQKLSQPAAHAAWAYATHINYDTAKVNAYFSEQLSVLLAKYAVEAAKFNDVDVDADIRRQLDLLKLSLEVAPPADPVKAERLAAIGSELSGMYGAGKYCRDEQTCFSLVEMSAQMATSQDPDLLLEFWEGWREVSVPMRSLFVEQVAIANEGAVELGYANTSELWRSKYDMPAEDFPVELDRLWGQVEPFYEALQCHVRAKLSEHYGADIVPLDQPIPAHLLGNMWAQSWGNVYDLVKPEQEMNVPNVTQALADQGYDEVKMVQQAENFFSSLGFEPLPETFWQRSMFQQPEGRDVQCHASAWNLDDVDDLRIKMCIQKTGEEFNVIHHELGHNYYQRAYNQQPMLYRGSANDGFHEAIG
;
A
#
# COMPACT_ATOMS: atom_id res chain seq x y z
N MET A 1 13.34 42.56 36.65
CA MET A 1 13.80 43.96 36.59
C MET A 1 13.22 44.56 35.33
N ASN A 2 12.14 45.36 35.46
CA ASN A 2 11.60 46.40 34.54
C ASN A 2 11.34 46.05 33.05
N LEU A 3 10.29 46.46 32.34
CA LEU A 3 9.15 47.40 32.48
C LEU A 3 8.19 47.06 31.31
N ILE A 4 6.91 46.77 31.56
CA ILE A 4 5.72 47.60 31.23
C ILE A 4 5.72 48.28 29.85
N GLN A 5 4.78 47.87 28.98
CA GLN A 5 3.95 48.82 28.23
C GLN A 5 2.56 48.25 27.90
N LYS A 6 1.53 48.93 28.42
CA LYS A 6 0.10 48.76 28.11
C LYS A 6 -0.25 49.62 26.90
N SER A 7 -1.23 49.18 26.10
CA SER A 7 -2.21 50.07 25.45
C SER A 7 -3.55 49.34 25.27
N ILE A 8 -4.58 49.91 25.91
CA ILE A 8 -6.01 49.67 25.69
C ILE A 8 -6.55 50.98 25.10
N ILE A 9 -7.54 50.91 24.22
CA ILE A 9 -8.81 51.70 24.21
C ILE A 9 -9.38 51.73 22.78
N GLY A 10 -10.67 51.41 22.67
CA GLY A 10 -11.48 51.71 21.49
C GLY A 10 -12.83 51.01 21.50
N GLY A 11 -13.70 51.33 22.46
CA GLY A 11 -15.10 50.92 22.46
C GLY A 11 -15.99 51.86 21.65
N LEU A 12 -17.06 51.33 21.06
CA LEU A 12 -18.23 52.11 20.65
C LEU A 12 -19.51 51.34 21.04
N VAL A 13 -20.45 52.08 21.64
CA VAL A 13 -21.76 51.68 22.15
C VAL A 13 -22.84 52.35 21.27
N LEU A 14 -24.10 51.88 21.42
CA LEU A 14 -25.40 52.41 20.97
C LEU A 14 -25.95 51.74 19.69
N THR A 15 -27.22 51.31 19.57
CA THR A 15 -28.45 51.67 20.30
C THR A 15 -29.53 50.59 20.12
N ALA A 16 -30.38 50.41 21.13
CA ALA A 16 -31.63 49.66 21.06
C ALA A 16 -32.78 50.52 20.51
N CYS A 17 -33.65 49.94 19.69
CA CYS A 17 -35.00 50.44 19.42
C CYS A 17 -36.03 49.34 19.70
N MET A 18 -36.83 49.57 20.74
CA MET A 18 -38.07 48.86 21.03
C MET A 18 -39.18 49.38 20.10
N ALA A 19 -40.00 48.48 19.57
CA ALA A 19 -41.34 48.80 19.08
C ALA A 19 -42.33 47.75 19.62
N CYS A 20 -43.39 48.24 20.25
CA CYS A 20 -44.41 47.47 20.96
C CYS A 20 -45.52 46.90 20.05
N SER A 21 -45.99 45.70 20.47
CA SER A 21 -47.39 45.17 20.44
C SER A 21 -47.97 44.51 19.18
N PRO A 22 -48.97 43.57 19.31
CA PRO A 22 -49.63 43.09 20.54
C PRO A 22 -49.60 41.56 20.76
N VAL A 23 -49.91 41.19 22.01
CA VAL A 23 -50.11 39.83 22.54
C VAL A 23 -51.43 39.21 22.05
N PRO A 24 -51.46 37.95 21.59
CA PRO A 24 -52.65 37.10 21.62
C PRO A 24 -52.63 36.14 22.81
N SER A 25 -53.77 36.05 23.50
CA SER A 25 -54.07 35.11 24.59
C SER A 25 -53.93 33.63 24.19
N PRO A 26 -53.75 32.70 25.15
CA PRO A 26 -53.40 31.31 24.86
C PRO A 26 -54.63 30.51 24.43
N SER A 27 -54.62 30.02 23.20
CA SER A 27 -55.53 28.97 22.76
C SER A 27 -54.89 27.62 23.07
N ASN A 28 -55.57 26.83 23.91
CA ASN A 28 -55.32 25.40 24.08
C ASN A 28 -55.30 24.71 22.72
N VAL A 29 -54.11 24.30 22.26
CA VAL A 29 -53.96 23.31 21.19
C VAL A 29 -53.24 22.13 21.81
N ALA A 30 -53.99 21.04 21.94
CA ALA A 30 -53.46 19.74 22.33
C ALA A 30 -52.30 19.38 21.40
N ALA A 31 -51.13 19.16 21.98
CA ALA A 31 -49.99 18.61 21.28
C ALA A 31 -50.32 17.18 20.86
N HIS A 32 -50.71 17.00 19.59
CA HIS A 32 -50.55 15.72 18.92
C HIS A 32 -49.05 15.49 18.76
N ASN A 33 -48.47 14.74 19.70
CA ASN A 33 -47.19 14.07 19.53
C ASN A 33 -47.34 12.99 18.46
N ASP A 34 -47.33 13.39 17.19
CA ASP A 34 -46.96 12.50 16.09
C ASP A 34 -45.44 12.38 16.08
N ALA A 35 -44.90 11.71 17.09
CA ALA A 35 -43.60 11.08 16.98
C ALA A 35 -43.76 9.95 15.97
N LYS A 36 -43.54 10.26 14.68
CA LYS A 36 -43.29 9.24 13.67
C LYS A 36 -42.12 8.41 14.15
N SER A 37 -42.42 7.24 14.72
CA SER A 37 -41.46 6.17 14.84
C SER A 37 -40.94 5.89 13.44
N VAL A 38 -39.69 6.27 13.18
CA VAL A 38 -38.97 5.76 12.01
C VAL A 38 -38.87 4.26 12.25
N SER A 39 -39.78 3.47 11.68
CA SER A 39 -39.61 2.03 11.65
C SER A 39 -38.35 1.78 10.83
N ASN A 40 -37.31 1.21 11.44
CA ASN A 40 -36.21 0.60 10.71
C ASN A 40 -36.80 -0.58 9.92
N ALA A 41 -37.30 -0.29 8.71
CA ALA A 41 -37.60 -1.34 7.75
C ALA A 41 -36.29 -2.10 7.47
N PRO A 42 -36.35 -3.43 7.30
CA PRO A 42 -35.16 -4.19 6.91
C PRO A 42 -34.64 -3.66 5.58
N LEU A 43 -33.31 -3.57 5.45
CA LEU A 43 -32.65 -3.16 4.21
C LEU A 43 -33.02 -4.13 3.09
N THR A 44 -33.22 -3.59 1.89
CA THR A 44 -33.65 -4.31 0.71
C THR A 44 -32.57 -4.33 -0.37
N VAL A 45 -32.79 -5.13 -1.42
CA VAL A 45 -31.94 -5.13 -2.62
C VAL A 45 -31.90 -3.75 -3.29
N ALA A 46 -33.02 -3.00 -3.26
CA ALA A 46 -33.06 -1.65 -3.80
C ALA A 46 -32.15 -0.69 -3.00
N ASP A 47 -32.19 -0.79 -1.67
CA ASP A 47 -31.32 0.02 -0.80
C ASP A 47 -29.83 -0.28 -1.04
N ALA A 48 -29.48 -1.55 -1.31
CA ALA A 48 -28.11 -1.93 -1.64
C ALA A 48 -27.63 -1.32 -2.97
N ARG A 49 -28.50 -1.29 -3.99
CA ARG A 49 -28.20 -0.66 -5.29
C ARG A 49 -28.03 0.85 -5.14
N ASP A 50 -28.94 1.50 -4.42
CA ASP A 50 -28.88 2.94 -4.18
C ASP A 50 -27.63 3.31 -3.36
N PHE A 51 -27.26 2.46 -2.40
CA PHE A 51 -26.02 2.58 -1.64
C PHE A 51 -24.79 2.49 -2.55
N LEU A 52 -24.66 1.45 -3.38
CA LEU A 52 -23.51 1.29 -4.28
C LEU A 52 -23.40 2.43 -5.30
N ALA A 53 -24.52 2.87 -5.88
CA ALA A 53 -24.54 4.01 -6.80
C ALA A 53 -24.07 5.32 -6.11
N LYS A 54 -24.48 5.52 -4.84
CA LYS A 54 -24.01 6.64 -4.03
C LYS A 54 -22.51 6.54 -3.73
N VAL A 55 -22.03 5.36 -3.37
CA VAL A 55 -20.61 5.10 -3.07
C VAL A 55 -19.75 5.45 -4.27
N GLU A 56 -20.10 4.94 -5.45
CA GLU A 56 -19.39 5.21 -6.68
C GLU A 56 -19.36 6.72 -6.99
N ALA A 57 -20.52 7.40 -6.94
CA ALA A 57 -20.61 8.83 -7.22
C ALA A 57 -19.82 9.71 -6.24
N ASP A 58 -19.71 9.31 -4.97
CA ASP A 58 -18.97 10.09 -3.97
C ASP A 58 -17.47 9.83 -4.01
N ILE A 59 -17.05 8.58 -4.25
CA ILE A 59 -15.63 8.26 -4.42
C ILE A 59 -15.09 8.87 -5.70
N GLN A 60 -15.80 8.78 -6.83
CA GLN A 60 -15.37 9.39 -8.10
C GLN A 60 -15.11 10.90 -8.00
N LYS A 61 -15.90 11.62 -7.18
CA LYS A 61 -15.68 13.07 -6.96
C LYS A 61 -14.37 13.37 -6.24
N LEU A 62 -13.84 12.42 -5.47
CA LEU A 62 -12.67 12.63 -4.62
C LEU A 62 -11.43 11.90 -5.14
N SER A 63 -11.59 10.75 -5.80
CA SER A 63 -10.49 9.90 -6.28
C SER A 63 -9.60 10.64 -7.27
N GLN A 64 -10.18 11.31 -8.28
CA GLN A 64 -9.39 12.02 -9.30
C GLN A 64 -8.62 13.23 -8.71
N PRO A 65 -9.21 14.14 -7.92
CA PRO A 65 -8.44 15.18 -7.22
C PRO A 65 -7.35 14.61 -6.31
N ALA A 66 -7.63 13.50 -5.60
CA ALA A 66 -6.64 12.83 -4.76
C ALA A 66 -5.49 12.24 -5.59
N ALA A 67 -5.77 11.60 -6.72
CA ALA A 67 -4.78 11.06 -7.64
C ALA A 67 -3.89 12.17 -8.23
N HIS A 68 -4.47 13.33 -8.58
CA HIS A 68 -3.69 14.49 -9.00
C HIS A 68 -2.81 15.06 -7.89
N ALA A 69 -3.32 15.13 -6.65
CA ALA A 69 -2.53 15.57 -5.50
C ALA A 69 -1.36 14.60 -5.20
N ALA A 70 -1.61 13.30 -5.28
CA ALA A 70 -0.61 12.25 -5.11
C ALA A 70 0.45 12.30 -6.21
N TRP A 71 0.04 12.44 -7.48
CA TRP A 71 0.97 12.62 -8.60
C TRP A 71 1.83 13.87 -8.44
N ALA A 72 1.22 14.99 -8.05
CA ALA A 72 1.93 16.25 -7.83
C ALA A 72 2.98 16.11 -6.72
N TYR A 73 2.63 15.49 -5.60
CA TYR A 73 3.57 15.21 -4.53
C TYR A 73 4.70 14.27 -4.98
N ALA A 74 4.36 13.18 -5.66
CA ALA A 74 5.33 12.18 -6.10
C ALA A 74 6.34 12.74 -7.12
N THR A 75 5.94 13.74 -7.92
CA THR A 75 6.78 14.37 -8.95
C THR A 75 7.34 15.75 -8.55
N HIS A 76 6.92 16.30 -7.41
CA HIS A 76 7.33 17.60 -6.88
C HIS A 76 7.27 17.58 -5.35
N ILE A 77 8.20 16.91 -4.69
CA ILE A 77 8.22 16.81 -3.23
C ILE A 77 8.57 18.18 -2.63
N ASN A 78 7.63 18.76 -1.89
CA ASN A 78 7.84 19.94 -1.06
C ASN A 78 6.79 19.98 0.06
N TYR A 79 6.88 20.98 0.94
CA TYR A 79 5.96 21.14 2.07
C TYR A 79 4.49 21.24 1.63
N ASP A 80 4.20 22.05 0.60
CA ASP A 80 2.83 22.32 0.18
C ASP A 80 2.21 21.11 -0.52
N THR A 81 2.93 20.46 -1.44
CA THR A 81 2.44 19.25 -2.11
C THR A 81 2.25 18.09 -1.13
N ALA A 82 3.12 17.96 -0.12
CA ALA A 82 2.94 16.98 0.96
C ALA A 82 1.64 17.24 1.75
N LYS A 83 1.35 18.50 2.10
CA LYS A 83 0.13 18.86 2.83
C LYS A 83 -1.13 18.63 2.01
N VAL A 84 -1.12 18.99 0.73
CA VAL A 84 -2.26 18.77 -0.17
C VAL A 84 -2.50 17.28 -0.38
N ASN A 85 -1.45 16.49 -0.64
CA ASN A 85 -1.57 15.04 -0.79
C ASN A 85 -2.09 14.37 0.48
N ALA A 86 -1.55 14.74 1.66
CA ALA A 86 -2.00 14.19 2.94
C ALA A 86 -3.49 14.48 3.18
N TYR A 87 -3.95 15.71 2.91
CA TYR A 87 -5.35 16.09 3.07
C TYR A 87 -6.28 15.24 2.18
N PHE A 88 -6.00 15.13 0.87
CA PHE A 88 -6.85 14.36 -0.02
C PHE A 88 -6.80 12.85 0.27
N SER A 89 -5.62 12.33 0.64
CA SER A 89 -5.47 10.94 1.07
C SER A 89 -6.31 10.66 2.32
N GLU A 90 -6.26 11.53 3.33
CA GLU A 90 -7.08 11.42 4.54
C GLU A 90 -8.57 11.42 4.21
N GLN A 91 -9.04 12.39 3.41
CA GLN A 91 -10.46 12.48 3.05
C GLN A 91 -10.94 11.21 2.32
N LEU A 92 -10.12 10.69 1.39
CA LEU A 92 -10.46 9.49 0.62
C LEU A 92 -10.46 8.24 1.52
N SER A 93 -9.46 8.08 2.38
CA SER A 93 -9.39 6.96 3.32
C SER A 93 -10.56 6.97 4.32
N VAL A 94 -10.92 8.14 4.87
CA VAL A 94 -12.08 8.26 5.78
C VAL A 94 -13.39 7.91 5.07
N LEU A 95 -13.56 8.36 3.82
CA LEU A 95 -14.74 8.05 3.02
C LEU A 95 -14.85 6.54 2.71
N LEU A 96 -13.76 5.92 2.27
CA LEU A 96 -13.69 4.48 2.00
C LEU A 96 -13.98 3.67 3.27
N ALA A 97 -13.33 3.99 4.39
CA ALA A 97 -13.56 3.30 5.66
C ALA A 97 -15.01 3.40 6.13
N LYS A 98 -15.63 4.57 5.99
CA LYS A 98 -17.05 4.76 6.28
C LYS A 98 -17.92 3.83 5.42
N TYR A 99 -17.66 3.76 4.12
CA TYR A 99 -18.45 2.93 3.20
C TYR A 99 -18.22 1.43 3.39
N ALA A 100 -17.00 1.01 3.71
CA ALA A 100 -16.69 -0.37 4.08
C ALA A 100 -17.51 -0.82 5.30
N VAL A 101 -17.58 0.01 6.35
CA VAL A 101 -18.40 -0.27 7.54
C VAL A 101 -19.90 -0.22 7.23
N GLU A 102 -20.35 0.72 6.40
CA GLU A 102 -21.76 0.77 5.99
C GLU A 102 -22.18 -0.45 5.13
N ALA A 103 -21.28 -0.98 4.30
CA ALA A 103 -21.53 -2.17 3.48
C ALA A 103 -21.86 -3.40 4.35
N ALA A 104 -21.29 -3.51 5.56
CA ALA A 104 -21.57 -4.60 6.50
C ALA A 104 -23.05 -4.66 6.94
N LYS A 105 -23.79 -3.55 6.86
CA LYS A 105 -25.25 -3.52 7.15
C LYS A 105 -26.06 -4.37 6.17
N PHE A 106 -25.50 -4.65 4.99
CA PHE A 106 -26.11 -5.45 3.94
C PHE A 106 -25.68 -6.93 3.97
N ASN A 107 -24.95 -7.38 5.01
CA ASN A 107 -24.48 -8.77 5.12
C ASN A 107 -25.63 -9.78 5.03
N ASP A 108 -26.74 -9.53 5.72
CA ASP A 108 -27.89 -10.44 5.77
C ASP A 108 -28.94 -10.20 4.66
N VAL A 109 -28.68 -9.27 3.73
CA VAL A 109 -29.60 -8.96 2.62
C VAL A 109 -29.34 -9.94 1.47
N ASP A 110 -30.36 -10.69 1.07
CA ASP A 110 -30.29 -11.57 -0.09
C ASP A 110 -30.26 -10.74 -1.39
N VAL A 111 -29.07 -10.54 -1.93
CA VAL A 111 -28.78 -9.76 -3.14
C VAL A 111 -28.18 -10.68 -4.20
N ASP A 112 -28.23 -10.26 -5.47
CA ASP A 112 -27.56 -11.00 -6.54
C ASP A 112 -26.03 -10.97 -6.39
N ALA A 113 -25.34 -11.89 -7.08
CA ALA A 113 -23.91 -12.10 -6.92
C ALA A 113 -23.06 -10.87 -7.27
N ASP A 114 -23.52 -10.03 -8.19
CA ASP A 114 -22.81 -8.80 -8.57
C ASP A 114 -22.85 -7.76 -7.44
N ILE A 115 -24.04 -7.51 -6.88
CA ILE A 115 -24.18 -6.62 -5.72
C ILE A 115 -23.40 -7.17 -4.52
N ARG A 116 -23.47 -8.49 -4.27
CA ARG A 116 -22.72 -9.12 -3.18
C ARG A 116 -21.22 -8.86 -3.32
N ARG A 117 -20.67 -9.08 -4.51
CA ARG A 117 -19.25 -8.84 -4.80
C ARG A 117 -18.85 -7.39 -4.55
N GLN A 118 -19.64 -6.42 -5.02
CA GLN A 118 -19.33 -4.99 -4.80
C GLN A 118 -19.33 -4.62 -3.31
N LEU A 119 -20.30 -5.11 -2.54
CA LEU A 119 -20.36 -4.90 -1.09
C LEU A 119 -19.16 -5.55 -0.38
N ASP A 120 -18.76 -6.74 -0.81
CA ASP A 120 -17.60 -7.43 -0.23
C ASP A 120 -16.29 -6.70 -0.57
N LEU A 121 -16.10 -6.24 -1.81
CA LEU A 121 -14.93 -5.44 -2.21
C LEU A 121 -14.80 -4.13 -1.40
N LEU A 122 -15.92 -3.48 -1.05
CA LEU A 122 -15.90 -2.35 -0.13
C LEU A 122 -15.35 -2.74 1.24
N LYS A 123 -15.79 -3.86 1.81
CA LYS A 123 -15.27 -4.36 3.09
C LYS A 123 -13.79 -4.74 2.99
N LEU A 124 -13.40 -5.39 1.89
CA LEU A 124 -12.03 -5.84 1.63
C LEU A 124 -11.04 -4.69 1.41
N SER A 125 -11.51 -3.47 1.17
CA SER A 125 -10.65 -2.27 1.11
C SER A 125 -9.99 -1.92 2.44
N LEU A 126 -10.43 -2.52 3.56
CA LEU A 126 -9.86 -2.33 4.89
C LEU A 126 -8.89 -3.46 5.25
N GLU A 127 -7.58 -3.25 5.07
CA GLU A 127 -6.56 -4.22 5.50
C GLU A 127 -6.61 -4.47 7.01
N VAL A 128 -6.81 -3.40 7.79
CA VAL A 128 -6.96 -3.47 9.24
C VAL A 128 -8.27 -2.78 9.59
N ALA A 129 -9.33 -3.57 9.71
CA ALA A 129 -10.68 -3.07 9.94
C ALA A 129 -10.79 -2.43 11.35
N PRO A 130 -11.15 -1.13 11.46
CA PRO A 130 -11.49 -0.54 12.74
C PRO A 130 -12.88 -1.03 13.21
N PRO A 131 -13.07 -1.30 14.51
CA PRO A 131 -14.41 -1.51 15.05
C PRO A 131 -15.22 -0.21 15.07
N ALA A 132 -16.53 -0.32 15.21
CA ALA A 132 -17.47 0.79 15.30
C ALA A 132 -17.30 1.62 16.58
N ASP A 133 -16.66 1.05 17.62
CA ASP A 133 -16.27 1.79 18.82
C ASP A 133 -15.22 2.85 18.45
N PRO A 134 -15.55 4.16 18.54
CA PRO A 134 -14.65 5.22 18.11
C PRO A 134 -13.37 5.30 18.94
N VAL A 135 -13.40 4.90 20.22
CA VAL A 135 -12.21 4.91 21.08
C VAL A 135 -11.26 3.81 20.66
N LYS A 136 -11.78 2.62 20.32
CA LYS A 136 -10.97 1.52 19.81
C LYS A 136 -10.45 1.80 18.40
N ALA A 137 -11.26 2.42 17.54
CA ALA A 137 -10.83 2.85 16.21
C ALA A 137 -9.68 3.87 16.30
N GLU A 138 -9.79 4.88 17.17
CA GLU A 138 -8.72 5.85 17.43
C GLU A 138 -7.46 5.16 17.98
N ARG A 139 -7.63 4.22 18.93
CA ARG A 139 -6.53 3.44 19.48
C ARG A 139 -5.83 2.59 18.42
N LEU A 140 -6.58 1.94 17.53
CA LEU A 140 -6.05 1.14 16.42
C LEU A 140 -5.19 2.00 15.48
N ALA A 141 -5.68 3.18 15.10
CA ALA A 141 -4.94 4.12 14.28
C ALA A 141 -3.65 4.60 14.97
N ALA A 142 -3.72 4.90 16.27
CA ALA A 142 -2.57 5.30 17.07
C ALA A 142 -1.50 4.18 17.15
N ILE A 143 -1.92 2.93 17.40
CA ILE A 143 -1.02 1.78 17.42
C ILE A 143 -0.35 1.58 16.06
N GLY A 144 -1.11 1.69 14.95
CA GLY A 144 -0.55 1.59 13.60
C GLY A 144 0.53 2.64 13.33
N SER A 145 0.29 3.88 13.74
CA SER A 145 1.28 4.96 13.64
C SER A 145 2.51 4.73 14.53
N GLU A 146 2.31 4.25 15.76
CA GLU A 146 3.38 3.97 16.71
C GLU A 146 4.28 2.84 16.23
N LEU A 147 3.70 1.70 15.81
CA LEU A 147 4.45 0.57 15.26
C LEU A 147 5.26 0.96 14.02
N SER A 148 4.64 1.71 13.10
CA SER A 148 5.32 2.22 11.89
C SER A 148 6.48 3.16 12.26
N GLY A 149 6.29 4.05 13.23
CA GLY A 149 7.33 4.94 13.73
C GLY A 149 8.48 4.19 14.40
N MET A 150 8.18 3.20 15.25
CA MET A 150 9.19 2.36 15.91
C MET A 150 10.05 1.60 14.90
N TYR A 151 9.43 1.02 13.87
CA TYR A 151 10.15 0.33 12.81
C TYR A 151 10.99 1.31 11.98
N GLY A 152 10.39 2.40 11.49
CA GLY A 152 11.06 3.36 10.61
C GLY A 152 12.19 4.14 11.27
N ALA A 153 12.10 4.42 12.58
CA ALA A 153 13.14 5.07 13.36
C ALA A 153 14.11 4.08 14.04
N GLY A 154 13.90 2.78 13.87
CA GLY A 154 14.66 1.72 14.50
C GLY A 154 16.16 1.79 14.18
N LYS A 155 16.99 1.63 15.21
CA LYS A 155 18.45 1.60 15.10
C LYS A 155 19.03 0.59 16.08
N TYR A 156 20.12 -0.05 15.66
CA TYR A 156 20.97 -0.82 16.56
C TYR A 156 22.19 0.02 16.92
N CYS A 157 22.51 0.13 18.21
CA CYS A 157 23.64 0.92 18.69
C CYS A 157 24.60 0.04 19.47
N ARG A 158 25.88 0.01 19.08
CA ARG A 158 26.95 -0.64 19.85
C ARG A 158 27.27 0.16 21.12
N ASP A 159 27.17 1.48 21.00
CA ASP A 159 27.39 2.47 22.06
C ASP A 159 26.58 3.74 21.76
N GLU A 160 26.68 4.76 22.61
CA GLU A 160 25.91 6.02 22.47
C GLU A 160 26.21 6.81 21.18
N GLN A 161 27.33 6.54 20.52
CA GLN A 161 27.83 7.30 19.37
C GLN A 161 27.75 6.50 18.07
N THR A 162 27.75 5.18 18.17
CA THR A 162 27.82 4.24 17.04
C THR A 162 26.49 3.51 16.90
N CYS A 163 25.61 4.11 16.10
CA CYS A 163 24.29 3.56 15.78
C CYS A 163 24.17 3.31 14.28
N PHE A 164 23.51 2.21 13.93
CA PHE A 164 23.23 1.78 12.57
C PHE A 164 21.72 1.73 12.35
N SER A 165 21.25 2.39 11.31
CA SER A 165 19.89 2.25 10.79
C SER A 165 19.69 0.92 10.07
N LEU A 166 18.44 0.54 9.83
CA LEU A 166 18.10 -0.62 9.00
C LEU A 166 18.77 -0.55 7.61
N VAL A 167 18.85 0.64 7.00
CA VAL A 167 19.44 0.81 5.67
C VAL A 167 20.94 0.53 5.70
N GLU A 168 21.65 1.08 6.69
CA GLU A 168 23.09 0.85 6.85
C GLU A 168 23.39 -0.61 7.15
N MET A 169 22.63 -1.23 8.07
CA MET A 169 22.76 -2.66 8.35
C MET A 169 22.45 -3.50 7.12
N SER A 170 21.38 -3.19 6.37
CA SER A 170 21.00 -3.95 5.17
C SER A 170 22.04 -3.85 4.05
N ALA A 171 22.69 -2.69 3.88
CA ALA A 171 23.79 -2.53 2.93
C ALA A 171 24.99 -3.43 3.30
N GLN A 172 25.26 -3.58 4.60
CA GLN A 172 26.27 -4.49 5.11
C GLN A 172 25.85 -5.95 4.97
N MET A 173 24.59 -6.29 5.27
CA MET A 173 24.03 -7.63 5.04
C MET A 173 24.15 -8.06 3.57
N ALA A 174 24.04 -7.13 2.63
CA ALA A 174 24.09 -7.42 1.20
C ALA A 174 25.51 -7.63 0.65
N THR A 175 26.55 -7.07 1.30
CA THR A 175 27.90 -7.01 0.71
C THR A 175 29.01 -7.60 1.59
N SER A 176 28.81 -7.65 2.90
CA SER A 176 29.80 -8.22 3.83
C SER A 176 29.87 -9.73 3.69
N GLN A 177 31.08 -10.27 3.87
CA GLN A 177 31.38 -11.69 3.99
C GLN A 177 31.98 -12.00 5.38
N ASP A 178 31.80 -11.12 6.36
CA ASP A 178 32.20 -11.35 7.75
C ASP A 178 31.00 -11.95 8.52
N PRO A 179 31.05 -13.25 8.89
CA PRO A 179 29.92 -13.92 9.52
C PRO A 179 29.59 -13.33 10.90
N ASP A 180 30.58 -12.84 11.66
CA ASP A 180 30.36 -12.28 12.99
C ASP A 180 29.66 -10.91 12.89
N LEU A 181 30.07 -10.08 11.93
CA LEU A 181 29.42 -8.79 11.65
C LEU A 181 27.98 -8.98 11.18
N LEU A 182 27.75 -9.96 10.29
CA LEU A 182 26.42 -10.28 9.78
C LEU A 182 25.50 -10.76 10.91
N LEU A 183 26.00 -11.62 11.81
CA LEU A 183 25.26 -12.08 12.99
C LEU A 183 24.91 -10.91 13.91
N GLU A 184 25.88 -10.04 14.21
CA GLU A 184 25.68 -8.87 15.07
C GLU A 184 24.57 -7.96 14.56
N PHE A 185 24.57 -7.61 13.26
CA PHE A 185 23.52 -6.76 12.70
C PHE A 185 22.17 -7.45 12.59
N TRP A 186 22.16 -8.76 12.30
CA TRP A 186 20.94 -9.54 12.29
C TRP A 186 20.28 -9.58 13.67
N GLU A 187 21.05 -9.82 14.73
CA GLU A 187 20.57 -9.82 16.12
C GLU A 187 20.20 -8.41 16.57
N GLY A 188 21.06 -7.44 16.31
CA GLY A 188 20.88 -6.05 16.67
C GLY A 188 19.59 -5.45 16.10
N TRP A 189 19.23 -5.79 14.87
CA TRP A 189 17.96 -5.36 14.29
C TRP A 189 16.74 -5.96 15.00
N ARG A 190 16.84 -7.21 15.48
CA ARG A 190 15.71 -7.90 16.13
C ARG A 190 15.35 -7.30 17.49
N GLU A 191 16.31 -6.66 18.16
CA GLU A 191 16.06 -5.91 19.39
C GLU A 191 15.09 -4.73 19.19
N VAL A 192 15.01 -4.15 17.98
CA VAL A 192 14.04 -3.09 17.64
C VAL A 192 12.59 -3.59 17.79
N SER A 193 12.34 -4.86 17.51
CA SER A 193 10.98 -5.44 17.52
C SER A 193 10.48 -5.85 18.90
N VAL A 194 11.37 -6.04 19.87
CA VAL A 194 11.02 -6.50 21.23
C VAL A 194 9.95 -5.60 21.89
N PRO A 195 10.10 -4.26 21.93
CA PRO A 195 9.08 -3.39 22.51
C PRO A 195 7.78 -3.31 21.68
N MET A 196 7.81 -3.70 20.40
CA MET A 196 6.63 -3.66 19.53
C MET A 196 5.61 -4.76 19.87
N ARG A 197 6.02 -5.82 20.59
CA ARG A 197 5.21 -7.00 20.85
C ARG A 197 3.86 -6.68 21.49
N SER A 198 3.82 -5.86 22.53
CA SER A 198 2.56 -5.57 23.24
C SER A 198 1.59 -4.78 22.36
N LEU A 199 2.09 -3.82 21.60
CA LEU A 199 1.32 -3.03 20.66
C LEU A 199 0.74 -3.91 19.54
N PHE A 200 1.55 -4.82 18.99
CA PHE A 200 1.09 -5.74 17.95
C PHE A 200 -0.01 -6.69 18.45
N VAL A 201 0.12 -7.22 19.68
CA VAL A 201 -0.93 -8.06 20.29
C VAL A 201 -2.23 -7.27 20.47
N GLU A 202 -2.15 -6.02 20.93
CA GLU A 202 -3.31 -5.14 21.06
C GLU A 202 -3.94 -4.83 19.69
N GLN A 203 -3.12 -4.53 18.67
CA GLN A 203 -3.57 -4.29 17.31
C GLN A 203 -4.36 -5.47 16.75
N VAL A 204 -3.84 -6.70 16.88
CA VAL A 204 -4.50 -7.92 16.41
C VAL A 204 -5.84 -8.12 17.12
N ALA A 205 -5.92 -7.87 18.42
CA ALA A 205 -7.18 -7.98 19.16
C ALA A 205 -8.23 -7.01 18.64
N ILE A 206 -7.88 -5.72 18.49
CA ILE A 206 -8.81 -4.69 18.01
C ILE A 206 -9.20 -4.92 16.54
N ALA A 207 -8.24 -5.29 15.68
CA ALA A 207 -8.48 -5.56 14.27
C ALA A 207 -9.41 -6.77 14.06
N ASN A 208 -9.31 -7.79 14.92
CA ASN A 208 -10.23 -8.93 14.87
C ASN A 208 -11.66 -8.53 15.25
N GLU A 209 -11.84 -7.63 16.23
CA GLU A 209 -13.17 -7.09 16.54
C GLU A 209 -13.77 -6.38 15.32
N GLY A 210 -12.99 -5.52 14.65
CA GLY A 210 -13.44 -4.85 13.43
C GLY A 210 -13.78 -5.83 12.30
N ALA A 211 -12.96 -6.86 12.08
CA ALA A 211 -13.24 -7.88 11.07
C ALA A 211 -14.55 -8.65 11.34
N VAL A 212 -14.84 -8.94 12.63
CA VAL A 212 -16.12 -9.54 13.05
C VAL A 212 -17.30 -8.65 12.76
N GLU A 213 -17.19 -7.34 13.00
CA GLU A 213 -18.25 -6.39 12.67
C GLU A 213 -18.49 -6.27 11.15
N LEU A 214 -17.47 -6.53 10.32
CA LEU A 214 -17.61 -6.63 8.87
C LEU A 214 -18.22 -7.97 8.40
N GLY A 215 -18.36 -8.95 9.28
CA GLY A 215 -18.96 -10.26 8.99
C GLY A 215 -17.96 -11.39 8.69
N TYR A 216 -16.68 -11.23 9.06
CA TYR A 216 -15.64 -12.26 8.95
C TYR A 216 -15.29 -12.82 10.33
N ALA A 217 -14.78 -14.06 10.45
CA ALA A 217 -14.45 -14.60 11.79
C ALA A 217 -13.26 -13.89 12.46
N ASN A 218 -12.34 -13.32 11.66
CA ASN A 218 -11.15 -12.60 12.11
C ASN A 218 -10.47 -11.90 10.93
N THR A 219 -9.41 -11.13 11.20
CA THR A 219 -8.62 -10.42 10.18
C THR A 219 -7.99 -11.37 9.15
N SER A 220 -7.60 -12.59 9.52
CA SER A 220 -7.04 -13.55 8.57
C SER A 220 -8.07 -14.07 7.57
N GLU A 221 -9.33 -14.23 7.97
CA GLU A 221 -10.40 -14.56 7.03
C GLU A 221 -10.68 -13.39 6.07
N LEU A 222 -10.78 -12.15 6.61
CA LEU A 222 -10.90 -10.93 5.80
C LEU A 222 -9.84 -10.87 4.70
N TRP A 223 -8.57 -11.14 5.03
CA TRP A 223 -7.49 -11.13 4.03
C TRP A 223 -7.62 -12.25 2.99
N ARG A 224 -7.94 -13.48 3.42
CA ARG A 224 -8.08 -14.62 2.51
C ARG A 224 -9.29 -14.49 1.58
N SER A 225 -10.32 -13.75 1.99
CA SER A 225 -11.49 -13.46 1.14
C SER A 225 -11.16 -12.65 -0.12
N LYS A 226 -9.98 -12.03 -0.22
CA LYS A 226 -9.49 -11.39 -1.46
C LYS A 226 -9.24 -12.35 -2.62
N TYR A 227 -9.18 -13.66 -2.35
CA TYR A 227 -8.90 -14.68 -3.37
C TYR A 227 -10.18 -15.27 -3.99
N ASP A 228 -11.35 -14.71 -3.69
CA ASP A 228 -12.64 -15.13 -4.26
C ASP A 228 -12.92 -16.64 -4.12
N MET A 229 -12.46 -17.22 -3.02
CA MET A 229 -12.62 -18.63 -2.65
C MET A 229 -13.00 -18.74 -1.17
N PRO A 230 -13.59 -19.87 -0.72
CA PRO A 230 -13.77 -20.13 0.70
C PRO A 230 -12.44 -19.98 1.44
N ALA A 231 -12.42 -19.27 2.56
CA ALA A 231 -11.18 -18.92 3.22
C ALA A 231 -10.42 -20.18 3.69
N GLU A 232 -11.13 -21.23 4.09
CA GLU A 232 -10.60 -22.54 4.47
C GLU A 232 -9.87 -23.27 3.33
N ASP A 233 -10.21 -22.99 2.08
CA ASP A 233 -9.59 -23.62 0.91
C ASP A 233 -8.25 -22.98 0.55
N PHE A 234 -8.04 -21.70 0.92
CA PHE A 234 -6.80 -20.97 0.66
C PHE A 234 -5.53 -21.68 1.17
N PRO A 235 -5.41 -22.09 2.46
CA PRO A 235 -4.21 -22.78 2.94
C PRO A 235 -4.00 -24.14 2.25
N VAL A 236 -5.07 -24.83 1.83
CA VAL A 236 -4.95 -26.09 1.08
C VAL A 236 -4.31 -25.86 -0.28
N GLU A 237 -4.73 -24.82 -0.98
CA GLU A 237 -4.15 -24.45 -2.28
C GLU A 237 -2.71 -23.95 -2.14
N LEU A 238 -2.41 -23.19 -1.08
CA LEU A 238 -1.05 -22.76 -0.75
C LEU A 238 -0.11 -23.95 -0.51
N ASP A 239 -0.52 -24.93 0.30
CA ASP A 239 0.27 -26.13 0.58
C ASP A 239 0.48 -26.98 -0.68
N ARG A 240 -0.54 -27.07 -1.56
CA ARG A 240 -0.44 -27.77 -2.85
C ARG A 240 0.61 -27.11 -3.75
N LEU A 241 0.62 -25.78 -3.83
CA LEU A 241 1.60 -25.02 -4.63
C LEU A 241 3.00 -25.11 -4.01
N TRP A 242 3.13 -24.99 -2.69
CA TRP A 242 4.41 -25.18 -1.99
C TRP A 242 5.00 -26.56 -2.29
N GLY A 243 4.22 -27.64 -2.20
CA GLY A 243 4.69 -29.00 -2.50
C GLY A 243 5.18 -29.20 -3.94
N GLN A 244 4.78 -28.34 -4.89
CA GLN A 244 5.31 -28.35 -6.25
C GLN A 244 6.67 -27.65 -6.36
N VAL A 245 6.90 -26.62 -5.55
CA VAL A 245 8.15 -25.83 -5.51
C VAL A 245 9.19 -26.46 -4.59
N GLU A 246 8.74 -27.17 -3.55
CA GLU A 246 9.57 -27.75 -2.48
C GLU A 246 10.76 -28.55 -3.03
N PRO A 247 10.63 -29.49 -3.99
CA PRO A 247 11.80 -30.24 -4.49
C PRO A 247 12.87 -29.34 -5.13
N PHE A 248 12.47 -28.26 -5.80
CA PHE A 248 13.39 -27.28 -6.35
C PHE A 248 14.03 -26.44 -5.24
N TYR A 249 13.23 -25.98 -4.28
CA TYR A 249 13.73 -25.21 -3.14
C TYR A 249 14.71 -26.02 -2.29
N GLU A 250 14.45 -27.30 -2.02
CA GLU A 250 15.35 -28.20 -1.31
C GLU A 250 16.68 -28.38 -2.04
N ALA A 251 16.65 -28.57 -3.37
CA ALA A 251 17.85 -28.67 -4.17
C ALA A 251 18.67 -27.36 -4.15
N LEU A 252 18.00 -26.21 -4.29
CA LEU A 252 18.62 -24.88 -4.20
C LEU A 252 19.22 -24.65 -2.81
N GLN A 253 18.45 -24.92 -1.75
CA GLN A 253 18.89 -24.79 -0.36
C GLN A 253 20.09 -25.68 -0.08
N CYS A 254 20.10 -26.92 -0.55
CA CYS A 254 21.22 -27.85 -0.37
C CYS A 254 22.49 -27.34 -1.08
N HIS A 255 22.36 -26.88 -2.32
CA HIS A 255 23.46 -26.28 -3.08
C HIS A 255 24.02 -25.03 -2.41
N VAL A 256 23.14 -24.10 -2.02
CA VAL A 256 23.53 -22.86 -1.34
C VAL A 256 24.20 -23.17 -0.01
N ARG A 257 23.65 -24.09 0.81
CA ARG A 257 24.28 -24.52 2.07
C ARG A 257 25.68 -25.08 1.84
N ALA A 258 25.86 -25.94 0.84
CA ALA A 258 27.16 -26.50 0.51
C ALA A 258 28.17 -25.41 0.12
N LYS A 259 27.78 -24.48 -0.75
CA LYS A 259 28.63 -23.38 -1.20
C LYS A 259 28.98 -22.39 -0.08
N LEU A 260 28.02 -22.08 0.79
CA LEU A 260 28.28 -21.26 1.98
C LEU A 260 29.19 -21.99 2.98
N SER A 261 29.06 -23.30 3.13
CA SER A 261 29.95 -24.12 3.96
C SER A 261 31.37 -24.22 3.39
N GLU A 262 31.52 -24.31 2.08
CA GLU A 262 32.83 -24.21 1.40
C GLU A 262 33.51 -22.85 1.66
N HIS A 263 32.73 -21.76 1.69
CA HIS A 263 33.24 -20.40 1.90
C HIS A 263 33.51 -20.06 3.38
N TYR A 264 32.53 -20.27 4.27
CA TYR A 264 32.60 -19.91 5.69
C TYR A 264 33.15 -21.03 6.59
N GLY A 265 33.19 -22.27 6.12
CA GLY A 265 33.57 -23.45 6.90
C GLY A 265 32.38 -24.15 7.57
N ALA A 266 32.55 -25.46 7.80
CA ALA A 266 31.50 -26.33 8.35
C ALA A 266 31.15 -26.03 9.82
N ASP A 267 32.02 -25.34 10.56
CA ASP A 267 31.74 -24.91 11.94
C ASP A 267 30.70 -23.78 11.98
N ILE A 268 30.68 -22.93 10.94
CA ILE A 268 29.73 -21.81 10.82
C ILE A 268 28.47 -22.24 10.04
N VAL A 269 28.65 -23.01 8.95
CA VAL A 269 27.55 -23.55 8.15
C VAL A 269 27.65 -25.08 8.08
N PRO A 270 27.08 -25.80 9.06
CA PRO A 270 27.09 -27.26 9.05
C PRO A 270 26.24 -27.81 7.90
N LEU A 271 26.71 -28.87 7.24
CA LEU A 271 26.04 -29.47 6.08
C LEU A 271 24.74 -30.23 6.44
N ASP A 272 24.54 -30.55 7.72
CA ASP A 272 23.42 -31.30 8.26
C ASP A 272 22.43 -30.44 9.07
N GLN A 273 22.63 -29.11 9.11
CA GLN A 273 21.76 -28.16 9.82
C GLN A 273 21.11 -27.15 8.85
N PRO A 274 20.08 -26.40 9.29
CA PRO A 274 19.57 -25.25 8.55
C PRO A 274 20.66 -24.19 8.33
N ILE A 275 20.55 -23.42 7.25
CA ILE A 275 21.46 -22.31 6.96
C ILE A 275 21.24 -21.22 8.02
N PRO A 276 22.29 -20.66 8.66
CA PRO A 276 22.15 -19.51 9.52
C PRO A 276 21.54 -18.31 8.76
N ALA A 277 20.43 -17.77 9.26
CA ALA A 277 19.62 -16.79 8.54
C ALA A 277 20.33 -15.45 8.24
N HIS A 278 21.44 -15.15 8.93
CA HIS A 278 22.23 -13.94 8.71
C HIS A 278 23.19 -14.04 7.51
N LEU A 279 23.37 -15.22 6.91
CA LEU A 279 24.36 -15.46 5.85
C LEU A 279 23.78 -15.43 4.43
N LEU A 280 22.53 -15.03 4.26
CA LEU A 280 21.80 -15.12 2.99
C LEU A 280 21.68 -13.79 2.25
N GLY A 281 22.51 -12.80 2.62
CA GLY A 281 22.62 -11.55 1.89
C GLY A 281 21.47 -10.56 2.10
N ASN A 282 20.55 -10.85 3.03
CA ASN A 282 19.36 -10.05 3.32
C ASN A 282 18.99 -10.16 4.80
N MET A 283 18.51 -9.06 5.40
CA MET A 283 18.16 -8.97 6.84
C MET A 283 17.14 -10.03 7.32
N TRP A 284 16.27 -10.49 6.42
CA TRP A 284 15.22 -11.46 6.68
C TRP A 284 15.41 -12.77 5.92
N ALA A 285 16.50 -12.92 5.16
CA ALA A 285 16.74 -14.05 4.27
C ALA A 285 15.61 -14.35 3.26
N GLN A 286 14.79 -13.34 2.91
CA GLN A 286 13.64 -13.50 2.01
C GLN A 286 14.05 -13.59 0.52
N SER A 287 15.28 -13.18 0.19
CA SER A 287 15.88 -13.31 -1.13
C SER A 287 17.39 -13.53 -1.00
N TRP A 288 17.95 -14.38 -1.86
CA TRP A 288 19.35 -14.84 -1.78
C TRP A 288 20.22 -14.34 -2.95
N GLY A 289 19.73 -13.36 -3.71
CA GLY A 289 20.45 -12.82 -4.87
C GLY A 289 21.81 -12.22 -4.53
N ASN A 290 21.96 -11.64 -3.33
CA ASN A 290 23.20 -11.00 -2.90
C ASN A 290 24.34 -11.98 -2.58
N VAL A 291 24.05 -13.28 -2.43
CA VAL A 291 25.09 -14.32 -2.30
C VAL A 291 25.42 -15.01 -3.62
N TYR A 292 24.89 -14.51 -4.76
CA TYR A 292 25.08 -15.11 -6.07
C TYR A 292 26.55 -15.38 -6.40
N ASP A 293 27.45 -14.45 -6.12
CA ASP A 293 28.88 -14.63 -6.39
C ASP A 293 29.53 -15.78 -5.60
N LEU A 294 28.98 -16.13 -4.43
CA LEU A 294 29.43 -17.25 -3.61
C LEU A 294 28.90 -18.61 -4.10
N VAL A 295 27.73 -18.60 -4.76
CA VAL A 295 26.98 -19.83 -5.06
C VAL A 295 26.80 -20.11 -6.56
N LYS A 296 27.18 -19.18 -7.44
CA LYS A 296 27.02 -19.33 -8.88
C LYS A 296 27.77 -20.56 -9.43
N PRO A 297 27.27 -21.18 -10.51
CA PRO A 297 28.00 -22.23 -11.20
C PRO A 297 29.38 -21.74 -11.67
N GLU A 298 30.38 -22.63 -11.66
CA GLU A 298 31.72 -22.33 -12.20
C GLU A 298 31.74 -22.25 -13.73
N GLN A 299 30.68 -22.70 -14.40
CA GLN A 299 30.55 -22.64 -15.85
C GLN A 299 30.33 -21.20 -16.32
N GLU A 300 31.16 -20.75 -17.26
CA GLU A 300 31.00 -19.46 -17.92
C GLU A 300 29.67 -19.42 -18.68
N MET A 301 28.81 -18.45 -18.33
CA MET A 301 27.52 -18.23 -19.00
C MET A 301 27.62 -17.06 -19.98
N ASN A 302 27.23 -17.27 -21.23
CA ASN A 302 27.11 -16.22 -22.23
C ASN A 302 25.77 -15.47 -22.05
N VAL A 303 25.69 -14.63 -21.01
CA VAL A 303 24.53 -13.76 -20.78
C VAL A 303 24.70 -12.46 -21.57
N PRO A 304 23.76 -12.07 -22.45
CA PRO A 304 23.83 -10.79 -23.15
C PRO A 304 23.90 -9.62 -22.18
N ASN A 305 24.89 -8.74 -22.36
CA ASN A 305 24.95 -7.51 -21.59
C ASN A 305 24.00 -6.48 -22.20
N VAL A 306 22.76 -6.47 -21.72
CA VAL A 306 21.71 -5.56 -22.20
C VAL A 306 22.10 -4.09 -21.98
N THR A 307 22.71 -3.75 -20.83
CA THR A 307 23.20 -2.39 -20.56
C THR A 307 24.18 -1.92 -21.63
N GLN A 308 25.15 -2.75 -22.00
CA GLN A 308 26.10 -2.43 -23.07
C GLN A 308 25.39 -2.30 -24.42
N ALA A 309 24.47 -3.21 -24.74
CA ALA A 309 23.73 -3.16 -26.00
C ALA A 309 22.86 -1.90 -26.14
N LEU A 310 22.25 -1.42 -25.05
CA LEU A 310 21.49 -0.15 -25.03
C LEU A 310 22.41 1.05 -25.30
N ALA A 311 23.58 1.07 -24.66
CA ALA A 311 24.58 2.12 -24.87
C ALA A 311 25.10 2.13 -26.33
N ASP A 312 25.49 0.97 -26.85
CA ASP A 312 26.02 0.82 -28.22
C ASP A 312 25.01 1.24 -29.29
N GLN A 313 23.71 1.06 -29.02
CA GLN A 313 22.61 1.43 -29.92
C GLN A 313 22.05 2.84 -29.65
N GLY A 314 22.65 3.60 -28.74
CA GLY A 314 22.26 4.97 -28.41
C GLY A 314 20.81 5.06 -27.92
N TYR A 315 20.43 4.21 -26.98
CA TYR A 315 19.14 4.32 -26.29
C TYR A 315 19.18 5.45 -25.26
N ASP A 316 18.14 6.28 -25.28
CA ASP A 316 17.75 7.14 -24.16
C ASP A 316 16.54 6.53 -23.43
N GLU A 317 16.16 7.15 -22.33
CA GLU A 317 15.11 6.70 -21.42
C GLU A 317 13.76 6.60 -22.14
N VAL A 318 13.43 7.57 -23.00
CA VAL A 318 12.18 7.57 -23.78
C VAL A 318 12.19 6.45 -24.81
N LYS A 319 13.31 6.23 -25.51
CA LYS A 319 13.46 5.16 -26.50
C LYS A 319 13.40 3.77 -25.85
N MET A 320 13.87 3.62 -24.61
CA MET A 320 13.67 2.40 -23.81
C MET A 320 12.17 2.15 -23.58
N VAL A 321 11.42 3.18 -23.18
CA VAL A 321 9.95 3.06 -22.99
C VAL A 321 9.23 2.77 -24.30
N GLN A 322 9.60 3.42 -25.40
CA GLN A 322 9.03 3.12 -26.73
C GLN A 322 9.29 1.68 -27.15
N GLN A 323 10.49 1.15 -26.86
CA GLN A 323 10.81 -0.24 -27.18
C GLN A 323 10.00 -1.23 -26.33
N ALA A 324 9.72 -0.90 -25.08
CA ALA A 324 8.81 -1.69 -24.24
C ALA A 324 7.35 -1.59 -24.71
N GLU A 325 6.87 -0.39 -25.09
CA GLU A 325 5.53 -0.22 -25.70
C GLU A 325 5.38 -1.04 -27.00
N ASN A 326 6.44 -1.09 -27.82
CA ASN A 326 6.46 -1.88 -29.04
C ASN A 326 6.26 -3.38 -28.77
N PHE A 327 6.74 -3.88 -27.62
CA PHE A 327 6.46 -5.27 -27.22
C PHE A 327 4.96 -5.48 -27.01
N PHE A 328 4.29 -4.64 -26.22
CA PHE A 328 2.84 -4.75 -26.00
C PHE A 328 2.04 -4.53 -27.29
N SER A 329 2.43 -3.55 -28.10
CA SER A 329 1.82 -3.29 -29.40
C SER A 329 1.97 -4.50 -30.35
N SER A 330 3.10 -5.21 -30.30
CA SER A 330 3.31 -6.43 -31.09
C SER A 330 2.41 -7.59 -30.70
N LEU A 331 1.91 -7.59 -29.46
CA LEU A 331 0.91 -8.55 -28.96
C LEU A 331 -0.54 -8.15 -29.33
N GLY A 332 -0.73 -6.97 -29.91
CA GLY A 332 -2.04 -6.46 -30.35
C GLY A 332 -2.72 -5.48 -29.38
N PHE A 333 -2.01 -4.99 -28.35
CA PHE A 333 -2.53 -3.91 -27.51
C PHE A 333 -2.44 -2.56 -28.23
N GLU A 334 -3.40 -1.68 -27.97
CA GLU A 334 -3.39 -0.31 -28.50
C GLU A 334 -2.23 0.51 -27.90
N PRO A 335 -1.50 1.31 -28.69
CA PRO A 335 -0.45 2.20 -28.17
C PRO A 335 -0.91 3.09 -27.02
N LEU A 336 0.02 3.56 -26.19
CA LEU A 336 -0.26 4.52 -25.13
C LEU A 336 -0.62 5.90 -25.74
N PRO A 337 -1.54 6.68 -25.14
CA PRO A 337 -2.01 7.92 -25.70
C PRO A 337 -0.89 8.95 -25.69
N GLU A 338 -1.03 9.98 -26.52
CA GLU A 338 -0.07 11.09 -26.55
C GLU A 338 0.10 11.73 -25.16
N THR A 339 -0.96 11.76 -24.35
CA THR A 339 -0.94 12.27 -22.98
C THR A 339 0.01 11.48 -22.07
N PHE A 340 0.21 10.18 -22.29
CA PHE A 340 1.18 9.37 -21.54
C PHE A 340 2.58 9.94 -21.70
N TRP A 341 2.99 10.22 -22.92
CA TRP A 341 4.31 10.77 -23.25
C TRP A 341 4.50 12.20 -22.77
N GLN A 342 3.42 13.00 -22.78
CA GLN A 342 3.45 14.40 -22.33
C GLN A 342 3.46 14.54 -20.80
N ARG A 343 2.87 13.59 -20.07
CA ARG A 343 2.58 13.74 -18.63
C ARG A 343 3.39 12.81 -17.73
N SER A 344 4.02 11.77 -18.27
CA SER A 344 4.90 10.87 -17.51
C SER A 344 6.21 11.54 -17.12
N MET A 345 6.87 10.99 -16.10
CA MET A 345 8.20 11.40 -15.66
C MET A 345 9.16 10.24 -15.91
N PHE A 346 9.94 10.32 -16.99
CA PHE A 346 10.90 9.29 -17.42
C PHE A 346 12.29 9.47 -16.80
N GLN A 347 12.56 10.62 -16.19
CA GLN A 347 13.86 10.97 -15.61
C GLN A 347 13.64 11.87 -14.40
N GLN A 348 14.61 11.90 -13.48
CA GLN A 348 14.61 12.89 -12.40
C GLN A 348 14.86 14.29 -12.97
N PRO A 349 13.96 15.27 -12.76
CA PRO A 349 14.20 16.64 -13.17
C PRO A 349 15.30 17.30 -12.33
N GLU A 350 16.13 18.13 -12.97
CA GLU A 350 17.15 18.90 -12.25
C GLU A 350 16.53 19.86 -11.23
N GLY A 351 17.12 19.93 -10.04
CA GLY A 351 16.69 20.84 -8.97
C GLY A 351 15.32 20.51 -8.35
N ARG A 352 14.83 19.28 -8.52
CA ARG A 352 13.54 18.84 -8.00
C ARG A 352 13.65 17.50 -7.26
N ASP A 353 13.16 17.49 -6.03
CA ASP A 353 13.00 16.26 -5.26
C ASP A 353 11.74 15.52 -5.73
N VAL A 354 11.89 14.22 -5.98
CA VAL A 354 10.83 13.35 -6.52
C VAL A 354 10.92 11.96 -5.89
N GLN A 355 9.83 11.20 -5.94
CA GLN A 355 9.86 9.78 -5.61
C GLN A 355 10.42 9.01 -6.81
N CYS A 356 11.66 8.52 -6.74
CA CYS A 356 12.30 7.87 -7.88
C CYS A 356 11.92 6.41 -8.11
N HIS A 357 11.40 5.72 -7.09
CA HIS A 357 10.94 4.34 -7.23
C HIS A 357 9.89 4.24 -8.34
N ALA A 358 10.04 3.27 -9.25
CA ALA A 358 9.18 3.09 -10.40
C ALA A 358 7.72 2.87 -9.97
N SER A 359 6.78 3.38 -10.77
CA SER A 359 5.33 3.22 -10.53
C SER A 359 4.53 3.66 -11.76
N ALA A 360 3.44 2.94 -12.02
CA ALA A 360 2.43 3.23 -13.03
C ALA A 360 1.16 3.84 -12.41
N TRP A 361 0.51 4.74 -13.13
CA TRP A 361 -0.58 5.55 -12.61
C TRP A 361 -1.69 5.70 -13.63
N ASN A 362 -2.94 5.57 -13.20
CA ASN A 362 -4.13 6.01 -13.93
C ASN A 362 -4.85 7.06 -13.08
N LEU A 363 -4.84 8.32 -13.50
CA LEU A 363 -5.31 9.42 -12.65
C LEU A 363 -6.81 9.72 -12.78
N ASP A 364 -7.44 9.30 -13.87
CA ASP A 364 -8.87 9.52 -14.14
C ASP A 364 -9.67 8.21 -14.20
N ASP A 365 -9.03 7.08 -13.90
CA ASP A 365 -9.55 5.72 -14.03
C ASP A 365 -10.05 5.39 -15.46
N VAL A 366 -9.61 6.14 -16.48
CA VAL A 366 -10.00 5.99 -17.87
C VAL A 366 -8.78 5.84 -18.77
N ASP A 367 -8.05 6.92 -19.06
CA ASP A 367 -6.92 6.89 -20.00
C ASP A 367 -5.86 7.98 -19.71
N ASP A 368 -5.89 8.66 -18.55
CA ASP A 368 -4.78 9.49 -18.05
C ASP A 368 -3.69 8.61 -17.41
N LEU A 369 -3.12 7.74 -18.25
CA LEU A 369 -2.06 6.80 -17.90
C LEU A 369 -0.70 7.49 -17.87
N ARG A 370 0.14 7.12 -16.88
CA ARG A 370 1.47 7.69 -16.69
C ARG A 370 2.42 6.67 -16.07
N ILE A 371 3.72 6.85 -16.31
CA ILE A 371 4.77 6.27 -15.45
C ILE A 371 5.57 7.36 -14.76
N LYS A 372 6.06 7.05 -13.56
CA LYS A 372 6.97 7.88 -12.78
C LYS A 372 8.18 7.06 -12.37
N MET A 373 9.30 7.28 -13.05
CA MET A 373 10.52 6.50 -12.88
C MET A 373 11.76 7.37 -13.16
N CYS A 374 12.81 7.24 -12.36
CA CYS A 374 14.10 7.89 -12.59
C CYS A 374 15.02 6.98 -13.42
N ILE A 375 14.61 6.72 -14.67
CA ILE A 375 15.16 5.64 -15.50
C ILE A 375 16.68 5.76 -15.61
N GLN A 376 17.39 4.70 -15.21
CA GLN A 376 18.80 4.53 -15.58
C GLN A 376 18.89 3.69 -16.85
N LYS A 377 19.90 3.95 -17.68
CA LYS A 377 20.08 3.23 -18.96
C LYS A 377 20.77 1.88 -18.75
N THR A 378 20.13 1.00 -17.98
CA THR A 378 20.61 -0.35 -17.65
C THR A 378 19.62 -1.41 -18.12
N GLY A 379 20.10 -2.66 -18.25
CA GLY A 379 19.24 -3.80 -18.54
C GLY A 379 18.21 -4.11 -17.44
N GLU A 380 18.54 -3.81 -16.18
CA GLU A 380 17.62 -3.96 -15.05
C GLU A 380 16.44 -3.00 -15.17
N GLU A 381 16.72 -1.71 -15.33
CA GLU A 381 15.70 -0.68 -15.53
C GLU A 381 14.90 -0.93 -16.82
N PHE A 382 15.51 -1.50 -17.85
CA PHE A 382 14.79 -1.91 -19.05
C PHE A 382 13.72 -2.97 -18.77
N ASN A 383 13.98 -3.92 -17.87
CA ASN A 383 12.96 -4.86 -17.40
C ASN A 383 11.90 -4.16 -16.53
N VAL A 384 12.31 -3.25 -15.64
CA VAL A 384 11.37 -2.47 -14.80
C VAL A 384 10.41 -1.65 -15.67
N ILE A 385 10.84 -1.11 -16.81
CA ILE A 385 9.93 -0.43 -17.75
C ILE A 385 8.84 -1.37 -18.25
N HIS A 386 9.16 -2.62 -18.60
CA HIS A 386 8.15 -3.59 -19.03
C HIS A 386 7.14 -3.87 -17.91
N HIS A 387 7.65 -3.99 -16.68
CA HIS A 387 6.83 -4.13 -15.49
C HIS A 387 5.81 -2.99 -15.35
N GLU A 388 6.29 -1.74 -15.36
CA GLU A 388 5.42 -0.56 -15.21
C GLU A 388 4.46 -0.35 -16.39
N LEU A 389 4.85 -0.73 -17.61
CA LEU A 389 3.94 -0.69 -18.74
C LEU A 389 2.85 -1.76 -18.61
N GLY A 390 3.18 -2.95 -18.09
CA GLY A 390 2.20 -3.99 -17.79
C GLY A 390 1.05 -3.48 -16.92
N HIS A 391 1.37 -2.72 -15.86
CA HIS A 391 0.38 -2.04 -15.02
C HIS A 391 -0.51 -1.07 -15.80
N ASN A 392 0.06 -0.19 -16.64
CA ASN A 392 -0.73 0.75 -17.45
C ASN A 392 -1.66 0.04 -18.45
N TYR A 393 -1.18 -1.00 -19.12
CA TYR A 393 -1.99 -1.79 -20.04
C TYR A 393 -3.13 -2.50 -19.32
N TYR A 394 -2.86 -3.03 -18.13
CA TYR A 394 -3.88 -3.65 -17.29
C TYR A 394 -4.91 -2.63 -16.79
N GLN A 395 -4.46 -1.44 -16.36
CA GLN A 395 -5.31 -0.30 -15.98
C GLN A 395 -6.26 0.14 -17.09
N ARG A 396 -5.75 0.22 -18.34
CA ARG A 396 -6.61 0.51 -19.49
C ARG A 396 -7.62 -0.60 -19.74
N ALA A 397 -7.23 -1.87 -19.60
CA ALA A 397 -8.07 -3.01 -19.96
C ALA A 397 -9.38 -3.07 -19.15
N TYR A 398 -9.36 -2.64 -17.88
CA TYR A 398 -10.56 -2.62 -17.02
C TYR A 398 -11.25 -1.26 -16.94
N ASN A 399 -10.86 -0.26 -17.72
CA ASN A 399 -11.31 1.13 -17.53
C ASN A 399 -12.82 1.36 -17.76
N GLN A 400 -13.53 0.40 -18.37
CA GLN A 400 -14.98 0.41 -18.56
C GLN A 400 -15.74 -0.35 -17.46
N GLN A 401 -15.04 -0.99 -16.52
CA GLN A 401 -15.67 -1.68 -15.40
C GLN A 401 -16.23 -0.65 -14.38
N PRO A 402 -17.25 -1.02 -13.59
CA PRO A 402 -17.63 -0.29 -12.37
C PRO A 402 -16.43 0.01 -11.49
N MET A 403 -16.43 1.13 -10.77
CA MET A 403 -15.27 1.58 -9.99
C MET A 403 -14.70 0.49 -9.07
N LEU A 404 -15.56 -0.28 -8.39
CA LEU A 404 -15.13 -1.33 -7.47
C LEU A 404 -14.46 -2.53 -8.15
N TYR A 405 -14.61 -2.68 -9.47
CA TYR A 405 -13.97 -3.73 -10.26
C TYR A 405 -12.72 -3.25 -11.01
N ARG A 406 -12.33 -1.97 -10.85
CA ARG A 406 -11.11 -1.41 -11.44
C ARG A 406 -9.87 -1.74 -10.59
N GLY A 407 -9.64 -3.03 -10.40
CA GLY A 407 -8.50 -3.60 -9.70
C GLY A 407 -8.08 -4.91 -10.34
N SER A 408 -7.06 -5.57 -9.78
CA SER A 408 -6.67 -6.90 -10.22
C SER A 408 -7.67 -7.97 -9.75
N ALA A 409 -7.69 -9.10 -10.47
CA ALA A 409 -8.50 -10.25 -10.07
C ALA A 409 -8.15 -10.75 -8.64
N ASN A 410 -6.87 -10.65 -8.27
CA ASN A 410 -6.36 -10.72 -6.91
C ASN A 410 -4.99 -10.01 -6.85
N ASP A 411 -4.42 -9.86 -5.66
CA ASP A 411 -3.17 -9.11 -5.42
C ASP A 411 -1.97 -9.63 -6.25
N GLY A 412 -1.96 -10.90 -6.68
CA GLY A 412 -0.87 -11.48 -7.47
C GLY A 412 -0.95 -11.21 -8.98
N PHE A 413 -2.12 -10.84 -9.52
CA PHE A 413 -2.27 -10.62 -10.96
C PHE A 413 -1.65 -9.31 -11.44
N HIS A 414 -1.69 -8.25 -10.64
CA HIS A 414 -1.20 -6.93 -11.05
C HIS A 414 0.31 -6.99 -11.33
N GLU A 415 1.06 -7.59 -10.41
CA GLU A 415 2.52 -7.70 -10.46
C GLU A 415 3.05 -8.72 -11.48
N ALA A 416 2.20 -9.60 -12.02
CA ALA A 416 2.62 -10.68 -12.91
C ALA A 416 2.48 -10.36 -14.41
N ILE A 417 1.70 -9.33 -14.77
CA ILE A 417 1.45 -8.96 -16.17
C ILE A 417 2.64 -8.22 -16.77
N GLY A 418 3.28 -7.38 -15.96
CA GLY A 418 4.48 -6.66 -16.33
C GLY A 418 5.73 -7.38 -15.85
#